data_AF-A0A1L7D1S2-F1
#
_entry.id   AF-A0A1L7D1S2-F1
#
_cell.length_a   1.000
_cell.length_b   1.000
_cell.length_c   1.000
_cell.angle_alpha   90.00
_cell.angle_beta   90.00
_cell.angle_gamma   90.00
#
_symmetry.space_group_name_H-M   'P 1'
#
loop_
_entity.id
_entity.type
_entity.pdbx_description
1 polymer ?
#
loop_
_entity_poly.entity_id
_entity_poly.type
_entity_poly.pdbx_seq_one_letter_code
_entity_poly.pdbx_strand_id
1 'polypeptide(L)'
;MTTSVFMGPLQKLGRALMGAVAVMPVAALLMGIGYWLDPTGWGANNVVAAVLISSGAAILDNLGVIFAIALAFGLAKDSNGAAALSGFIGPNVQFVYDEVARQLGSANVLLEGEKEI
;
A
#
# COMPACT_ATOMS: atom_id res chain seq x y z
N MET A 1 18.01 14.94 -31.07
CA MET A 1 17.37 13.65 -30.74
C MET A 1 17.51 13.42 -29.24
N THR A 2 16.73 14.09 -28.39
CA THR A 2 16.94 14.08 -26.91
C THR A 2 15.67 14.26 -26.05
N THR A 3 14.45 14.25 -26.59
CA THR A 3 13.23 14.56 -25.81
C THR A 3 12.54 13.36 -25.13
N SER A 4 13.01 12.11 -25.28
CA SER A 4 12.29 10.92 -24.79
C SER A 4 12.69 10.40 -23.40
N VAL A 5 13.75 10.93 -22.77
CA VAL A 5 14.29 10.41 -21.50
C VAL A 5 13.24 10.47 -20.36
N PHE A 6 12.37 11.48 -20.36
CA PHE A 6 11.35 11.65 -19.32
C PHE A 6 10.07 10.82 -19.54
N MET A 7 9.75 10.42 -20.79
CA MET A 7 8.50 9.68 -21.06
C MET A 7 8.61 8.20 -20.73
N GLY A 8 9.78 7.58 -20.91
CA GLY A 8 9.97 6.15 -20.65
C GLY A 8 9.68 5.73 -19.20
N PRO A 9 10.26 6.40 -18.18
CA PRO A 9 10.00 6.08 -16.78
C PRO A 9 8.54 6.30 -16.34
N LEU A 10 7.92 7.39 -16.80
CA LEU A 10 6.54 7.73 -16.44
C LEU A 10 5.53 6.74 -17.04
N GLN A 11 5.77 6.28 -18.27
CA GLN A 11 4.97 5.22 -18.91
C GLN A 11 5.12 3.87 -18.19
N LYS A 12 6.33 3.54 -17.72
CA LYS A 12 6.56 2.32 -16.92
C LYS A 12 5.84 2.40 -15.58
N LEU A 13 5.92 3.53 -14.90
CA LEU A 13 5.19 3.77 -13.64
C LEU A 13 3.67 3.62 -13.84
N GLY A 14 3.12 4.23 -14.88
CA GLY A 14 1.68 4.11 -15.20
C GLY A 14 1.24 2.67 -15.47
N ARG A 15 2.06 1.88 -16.18
CA ARG A 15 1.80 0.44 -16.41
C ARG A 15 1.89 -0.37 -15.12
N ALA A 16 2.85 -0.07 -14.24
CA ALA A 16 2.98 -0.73 -12.94
C ALA A 16 1.77 -0.45 -12.04
N LEU A 17 1.30 0.80 -12.00
CA LEU A 17 0.11 1.22 -11.26
C LEU A 17 -1.17 0.52 -11.76
N MET A 18 -1.27 0.26 -13.06
CA MET A 18 -2.41 -0.45 -13.64
C MET A 18 -2.59 -1.86 -13.04
N GLY A 19 -1.48 -2.53 -12.70
CA GLY A 19 -1.50 -3.85 -12.06
C GLY A 19 -2.15 -3.82 -10.67
N ALA A 20 -1.87 -2.78 -9.87
CA ALA A 20 -2.49 -2.62 -8.55
C ALA A 20 -3.97 -2.22 -8.66
N VAL A 21 -4.30 -1.31 -9.59
CA VAL A 21 -5.68 -0.83 -9.77
C VAL A 21 -6.64 -1.95 -10.18
N ALA A 22 -6.13 -3.00 -10.85
CA ALA A 22 -6.94 -4.15 -11.28
C ALA A 22 -7.57 -4.95 -10.13
N VAL A 23 -7.08 -4.84 -8.88
CA VAL A 23 -7.70 -5.55 -7.73
C VAL A 23 -8.88 -4.79 -7.12
N MET A 24 -8.99 -3.48 -7.35
CA MET A 24 -10.06 -2.66 -6.78
C MET A 24 -11.47 -3.04 -7.27
N PRO A 25 -11.70 -3.37 -8.57
CA PRO A 25 -12.98 -3.86 -9.03
C PRO A 25 -13.44 -5.14 -8.33
N VAL A 26 -12.50 -6.05 -8.04
CA VAL A 26 -12.80 -7.31 -7.35
C VAL A 26 -13.23 -7.04 -5.91
N ALA A 27 -12.52 -6.16 -5.19
CA ALA A 27 -12.90 -5.74 -3.84
C ALA A 27 -14.29 -5.06 -3.81
N ALA A 28 -14.55 -4.19 -4.79
CA ALA A 28 -15.85 -3.52 -4.92
C ALA A 28 -17.00 -4.50 -5.21
N LEU A 29 -16.77 -5.51 -6.05
CA LEU A 29 -17.76 -6.56 -6.33
C LEU A 29 -18.03 -7.44 -5.09
N LEU A 30 -16.98 -7.84 -4.38
CA LEU A 30 -17.10 -8.66 -3.15
C LEU A 30 -17.93 -7.94 -2.09
N MET A 31 -17.60 -6.68 -1.79
CA MET A 31 -18.38 -5.88 -0.84
C MET A 31 -19.78 -5.56 -1.38
N GLY A 32 -19.92 -5.27 -2.67
CA GLY A 32 -21.21 -4.94 -3.29
C GLY A 32 -22.22 -6.09 -3.19
N ILE A 33 -21.79 -7.32 -3.48
CA ILE A 33 -22.63 -8.51 -3.31
C ILE A 33 -22.88 -8.79 -1.83
N GLY A 34 -21.87 -8.61 -0.97
CA GLY A 34 -22.01 -8.78 0.47
C GLY A 34 -23.07 -7.87 1.10
N TYR A 35 -23.03 -6.57 0.79
CA TYR A 35 -24.03 -5.60 1.26
C TYR A 35 -25.40 -5.77 0.59
N TRP A 36 -25.46 -6.31 -0.64
CA TRP A 36 -26.74 -6.64 -1.26
C TRP A 36 -27.45 -7.80 -0.54
N LEU A 37 -26.68 -8.76 -0.03
CA LEU A 37 -27.22 -9.92 0.69
C LEU A 37 -27.59 -9.61 2.14
N ASP A 38 -26.82 -8.76 2.82
CA ASP A 38 -27.10 -8.28 4.18
C ASP A 38 -26.83 -6.77 4.30
N PRO A 39 -27.83 -5.92 3.97
CA PRO A 39 -27.65 -4.46 3.92
C PRO A 39 -27.51 -3.82 5.30
N THR A 40 -27.94 -4.48 6.38
CA THR A 40 -27.99 -3.90 7.73
C THR A 40 -27.20 -4.68 8.77
N GLY A 41 -26.87 -5.96 8.52
CA GLY A 41 -26.22 -6.81 9.50
C GLY A 41 -24.70 -6.83 9.43
N TRP A 42 -24.05 -6.26 8.40
CA TRP A 42 -22.58 -6.41 8.22
C TRP A 42 -22.14 -7.90 8.25
N GLY A 43 -23.05 -8.82 7.91
CA GLY A 43 -22.83 -10.26 8.00
C GLY A 43 -23.32 -10.93 9.29
N ALA A 44 -23.92 -10.20 10.22
CA ALA A 44 -24.50 -10.75 11.45
C ALA A 44 -25.69 -11.69 11.17
N ASN A 45 -26.42 -11.47 10.08
CA ASN A 45 -27.58 -12.28 9.72
C ASN A 45 -27.24 -13.42 8.77
N ASN A 46 -26.09 -13.35 8.08
CA ASN A 46 -25.70 -14.34 7.09
C ASN A 46 -24.18 -14.48 7.03
N VAL A 47 -23.68 -15.68 7.35
CA VAL A 47 -22.25 -16.02 7.31
C VAL A 47 -21.66 -15.81 5.91
N VAL A 48 -22.43 -16.05 4.85
CA VAL A 48 -21.99 -15.82 3.47
C VAL A 48 -21.74 -14.33 3.22
N ALA A 49 -22.64 -13.47 3.70
CA ALA A 49 -22.47 -12.02 3.60
C ALA A 49 -21.25 -11.54 4.41
N ALA A 50 -21.06 -12.07 5.63
CA ALA A 50 -19.90 -11.74 6.47
C ALA A 50 -18.56 -12.05 5.77
N VAL A 51 -18.45 -13.23 5.15
CA VAL A 51 -17.24 -13.63 4.43
C VAL A 51 -16.99 -12.73 3.23
N LEU A 52 -18.02 -12.39 2.45
CA LEU A 52 -17.89 -11.52 1.27
C LEU A 52 -17.48 -10.08 1.66
N ILE A 53 -18.14 -9.50 2.66
CA ILE A 53 -17.83 -8.14 3.15
C ILE A 53 -16.43 -8.11 3.75
N SER A 54 -16.09 -9.07 4.64
CA SER A 54 -14.79 -9.14 5.29
C SER A 54 -13.64 -9.38 4.29
N SER A 55 -13.87 -10.22 3.27
CA SER A 55 -12.87 -10.47 2.22
C SER A 55 -12.63 -9.22 1.37
N GLY A 56 -13.69 -8.50 0.99
CA GLY A 56 -13.57 -7.24 0.26
C GLY A 56 -12.88 -6.14 1.09
N ALA A 57 -13.23 -6.02 2.37
CA ALA A 57 -12.61 -5.10 3.30
C ALA A 57 -11.11 -5.38 3.49
N ALA A 58 -10.72 -6.65 3.68
CA ALA A 58 -9.33 -7.03 3.86
C ALA A 58 -8.43 -6.64 2.66
N ILE A 59 -8.97 -6.66 1.44
CA ILE A 59 -8.24 -6.19 0.24
C ILE A 59 -8.02 -4.69 0.31
N LEU A 60 -9.06 -3.92 0.68
CA LEU A 60 -8.99 -2.46 0.77
C LEU A 60 -8.08 -2.00 1.92
N ASP A 61 -8.15 -2.66 3.07
CA ASP A 61 -7.34 -2.36 4.24
C ASP A 61 -5.83 -2.55 3.97
N ASN A 62 -5.48 -3.45 3.06
CA ASN A 62 -4.10 -3.75 2.67
C ASN A 62 -3.71 -3.12 1.32
N LEU A 63 -4.47 -2.17 0.79
CA LEU A 63 -4.20 -1.55 -0.51
C LEU A 63 -2.81 -0.94 -0.62
N GLY A 64 -2.31 -0.31 0.46
CA GLY A 64 -0.97 0.28 0.48
C GLY A 64 0.13 -0.76 0.21
N VAL A 65 -0.02 -1.94 0.79
CA VAL A 65 0.90 -3.07 0.61
C VAL A 65 0.79 -3.64 -0.80
N ILE A 66 -0.43 -3.84 -1.30
CA ILE A 66 -0.69 -4.34 -2.66
C ILE A 66 -0.06 -3.39 -3.68
N PHE A 67 -0.21 -2.08 -3.49
CA PHE A 67 0.41 -1.07 -4.34
C PHE A 67 1.94 -1.11 -4.27
N ALA A 68 2.52 -1.23 -3.08
CA ALA A 68 3.97 -1.29 -2.92
C ALA A 68 4.60 -2.50 -3.63
N ILE A 69 3.95 -3.68 -3.52
CA ILE A 69 4.36 -4.90 -4.21
C ILE A 69 4.24 -4.73 -5.74
N ALA A 70 3.08 -4.27 -6.21
CA ALA A 70 2.81 -4.11 -7.63
C ALA A 70 3.72 -3.06 -8.30
N LEU A 71 4.01 -1.96 -7.59
CA LEU A 71 4.95 -0.94 -8.04
C LEU A 71 6.37 -1.48 -8.12
N ALA A 72 6.85 -2.14 -7.07
CA ALA A 72 8.20 -2.69 -7.05
C ALA A 72 8.39 -3.77 -8.12
N PHE A 73 7.37 -4.61 -8.34
CA PHE A 73 7.36 -5.61 -9.41
C PHE A 73 7.32 -4.98 -10.80
N GLY A 74 6.45 -3.99 -11.04
CA GLY A 74 6.27 -3.36 -12.35
C GLY A 74 7.39 -2.41 -12.75
N LEU A 75 8.16 -1.90 -11.78
CA LEU A 75 9.36 -1.09 -12.00
C LEU A 75 10.64 -1.95 -12.14
N ALA A 76 10.61 -3.21 -11.70
CA ALA A 76 11.74 -4.12 -11.83
C ALA A 76 12.01 -4.45 -13.30
N LYS A 77 13.30 -4.41 -13.68
CA LYS A 77 13.74 -4.64 -15.07
C LYS A 77 13.41 -6.05 -15.58
N ASP A 78 13.47 -7.04 -14.69
CA ASP A 78 13.24 -8.45 -15.00
C ASP A 78 11.99 -9.02 -14.32
N SER A 79 11.12 -8.16 -13.76
CA SER A 79 9.91 -8.58 -13.02
C SER A 79 10.20 -9.70 -12.01
N ASN A 80 11.33 -9.59 -11.28
CA ASN A 80 11.76 -10.60 -10.34
C ASN A 80 10.97 -10.49 -9.02
N GLY A 81 10.56 -11.62 -8.45
CA GLY A 81 9.85 -11.69 -7.17
C GLY A 81 10.65 -11.11 -6.00
N ALA A 82 11.99 -11.07 -6.09
CA ALA A 82 12.82 -10.40 -5.10
C ALA A 82 12.54 -8.88 -5.01
N ALA A 83 12.22 -8.23 -6.13
CA ALA A 83 11.87 -6.81 -6.14
C ALA A 83 10.51 -6.58 -5.47
N ALA A 84 9.53 -7.46 -5.75
CA ALA A 84 8.25 -7.46 -5.05
C ALA A 84 8.41 -7.59 -3.53
N LEU A 85 9.30 -8.47 -3.07
CA LEU A 85 9.58 -8.65 -1.63
C LEU A 85 10.23 -7.41 -1.01
N SER A 86 11.17 -6.76 -1.71
CA SER A 86 11.72 -5.47 -1.24
C SER A 86 10.66 -4.36 -1.19
N GLY A 87 9.69 -4.37 -2.11
CA GLY A 87 8.55 -3.46 -2.12
C GLY A 87 7.60 -3.69 -0.95
N PHE A 88 7.45 -4.93 -0.47
CA PHE A 88 6.67 -5.25 0.72
C PHE A 88 7.33 -4.73 2.01
N ILE A 89 8.65 -4.89 2.14
CA ILE A 89 9.37 -4.55 3.39
C ILE A 89 9.63 -3.04 3.50
N GLY A 90 9.90 -2.36 2.38
CA GLY A 90 10.27 -0.93 2.37
C GLY A 90 9.33 0.00 3.16
N PRO A 91 8.01 -0.02 2.92
CA PRO A 91 7.05 0.83 3.64
C PRO A 91 7.04 0.56 5.15
N ASN A 92 7.19 -0.71 5.55
CA ASN A 92 7.24 -1.10 6.97
C ASN A 92 8.51 -0.57 7.65
N VAL A 93 9.65 -0.56 6.94
CA VAL A 93 10.90 0.01 7.44
C VAL A 93 10.80 1.53 7.58
N GLN A 94 10.21 2.22 6.60
CA GLN A 94 10.01 3.68 6.67
C GLN A 94 9.13 4.07 7.86
N PHE A 95 8.05 3.31 8.11
CA PHE A 95 7.17 3.55 9.26
C PHE A 95 7.91 3.45 10.61
N VAL A 96 8.87 2.52 10.72
CA VAL A 96 9.71 2.39 11.93
C VAL A 96 10.63 3.60 12.10
N TYR A 97 11.24 4.11 11.03
CA TYR A 97 12.06 5.32 11.10
C TYR A 97 11.25 6.55 11.49
N ASP A 98 10.05 6.71 10.93
CA ASP A 98 9.15 7.81 11.27
C ASP A 98 8.74 7.75 12.76
N GLU A 99 8.44 6.56 13.28
CA GLU A 99 8.08 6.39 14.70
C GLU A 99 9.27 6.67 15.64
N VAL A 100 10.48 6.21 15.28
CA VAL A 100 11.71 6.50 16.06
C VAL A 100 12.05 7.99 16.02
N ALA A 101 11.96 8.63 14.85
CA ALA A 101 12.18 10.06 14.71
C ALA A 101 11.16 10.88 15.50
N ARG A 102 9.90 10.44 15.54
CA ARG A 102 8.84 11.06 16.34
C ARG A 102 9.12 10.93 17.84
N GLN A 103 9.60 9.78 18.31
CA GLN A 103 9.99 9.58 19.71
C GLN A 103 11.21 10.43 20.10
N LEU A 104 12.20 10.53 19.21
CA LEU A 104 13.36 11.40 19.41
C LEU A 104 13.00 12.89 19.35
N GLY A 105 12.00 13.28 18.56
CA GLY A 105 11.50 14.67 18.50
C GLY A 105 10.60 15.06 19.68
N SER A 106 9.91 14.10 20.31
CA SER A 106 9.15 14.33 21.56
C SER A 106 9.98 14.17 22.83
N ALA A 107 11.08 13.43 22.79
CA ALA A 107 12.11 13.54 23.80
C ALA A 107 12.80 14.89 23.62
N ASN A 108 12.64 15.80 24.58
CA ASN A 108 13.43 17.03 24.62
C ASN A 108 14.89 16.63 24.85
N VAL A 109 15.60 16.28 23.78
CA VAL A 109 17.02 15.96 23.82
C VAL A 109 17.73 17.26 24.14
N LEU A 110 17.96 17.49 25.44
CA LEU A 110 18.84 18.55 25.90
C LEU A 110 20.22 18.24 25.32
N LEU A 111 20.56 18.94 24.24
CA LEU A 111 21.88 18.89 23.66
C LEU A 111 22.84 19.48 24.69
N GLU A 112 23.36 18.61 25.55
CA GLU A 112 24.36 18.91 26.57
C GLU A 112 25.70 19.22 25.90
N GLY A 113 25.73 20.32 25.16
CA GLY A 113 26.80 20.61 24.21
C GLY A 113 26.71 21.92 23.45
N GLU A 114 25.62 22.70 23.52
CA GLU A 114 25.69 24.10 23.12
C GLU A 114 26.38 24.91 24.22
N LYS A 115 27.71 24.76 24.31
CA LYS A 115 28.53 25.85 24.85
C LYS A 115 28.60 26.90 23.77
N GLU A 116 27.87 27.99 23.98
CA GLU A 116 28.04 29.25 23.26
C GLU A 116 29.52 29.62 23.28
N ILE A 117 30.10 29.74 22.08
CA ILE A 117 31.30 30.54 21.82
C ILE A 117 30.87 31.89 21.28
#